data_AF-A0AAN8TVG2-F1
#
_entry.id   AF-A0AAN8TVG2-F1
#
_cell.length_a   1.000
_cell.length_b   1.000
_cell.length_c   1.000
_cell.angle_alpha   90.00
_cell.angle_beta   90.00
_cell.angle_gamma   90.00
#
_symmetry.space_group_name_H-M   'P 1'
#
loop_
_entity.id
_entity.type
_entity.pdbx_description
1 polymer ?
#
loop_
_entity_poly.entity_id
_entity_poly.type
_entity_poly.pdbx_seq_one_letter_code
_entity_poly.pdbx_strand_id
1 'polypeptide(L)'
;MGVSYLKNQPMRIYSSLWNADDWATRGGLVKIDWSQAPFSASYRNFNANACIPSSPSSCNSNTTTSTSNSWLNEELDNTSQERLKWVQKNYMIYNYCTDSK
;
A
#
# COMPACT_ATOMS: atom_id res chain seq x y z
N MET A 1 -7.15 -21.71 -13.40
CA MET A 1 -6.67 -21.67 -12.00
C MET A 1 -6.07 -20.28 -11.78
N GLY A 2 -6.66 -19.48 -10.89
CA GLY A 2 -6.34 -18.06 -10.72
C GLY A 2 -5.52 -17.78 -9.46
N VAL A 3 -4.86 -16.62 -9.42
CA VAL A 3 -4.13 -16.13 -8.24
C VAL A 3 -5.13 -15.60 -7.21
N SER A 4 -4.97 -15.96 -5.93
CA SER A 4 -5.82 -15.44 -4.85
C SER A 4 -5.73 -13.92 -4.76
N TYR A 5 -6.88 -13.26 -4.55
CA TYR A 5 -6.97 -11.81 -4.46
C TYR A 5 -7.92 -11.37 -3.34
N LEU A 6 -7.59 -10.26 -2.68
CA LEU A 6 -8.33 -9.71 -1.55
C LEU A 6 -9.63 -9.02 -1.99
N LYS A 7 -10.61 -9.80 -2.45
CA LYS A 7 -11.88 -9.29 -2.99
C LYS A 7 -12.97 -9.07 -1.93
N ASN A 8 -13.05 -9.96 -0.94
CA ASN A 8 -14.20 -10.05 -0.01
C ASN A 8 -13.80 -9.90 1.46
N GLN A 9 -12.61 -9.36 1.75
CA GLN A 9 -12.11 -9.17 3.10
C GLN A 9 -12.00 -7.66 3.39
N PRO A 10 -12.93 -7.08 4.19
CA PRO A 10 -12.86 -5.69 4.57
C PRO A 10 -11.54 -5.37 5.29
N MET A 11 -10.95 -4.22 4.98
CA MET A 11 -9.65 -3.80 5.52
C MET A 11 -9.77 -2.52 6.35
N ARG A 12 -8.75 -2.25 7.17
CA ARG A 12 -8.60 -1.00 7.94
C ARG A 12 -7.26 -0.36 7.59
N ILE A 13 -7.20 0.97 7.66
CA ILE A 13 -5.97 1.73 7.50
C ILE A 13 -5.27 1.80 8.87
N TYR A 14 -3.97 1.49 8.89
CA TYR A 14 -3.13 1.58 10.08
C TYR A 14 -1.89 2.43 9.77
N SER A 15 -1.40 3.16 10.76
CA SER A 15 -0.12 3.86 10.72
C SER A 15 0.63 3.60 12.02
N SER A 16 1.93 3.35 11.94
CA SER A 16 2.77 3.08 13.10
C SER A 16 4.22 3.47 12.84
N LEU A 17 4.92 3.86 13.91
CA LEU A 17 6.37 4.00 13.95
C LEU A 17 6.87 3.02 15.01
N TRP A 18 7.73 2.10 14.63
CA TRP A 18 8.19 1.01 15.50
C TRP A 18 9.60 0.56 15.13
N ASN A 19 10.28 -0.13 16.07
CA ASN A 19 11.63 -0.68 15.86
C ASN A 19 11.57 -2.05 15.18
N ALA A 20 12.21 -2.19 14.03
CA ALA A 20 12.28 -3.41 13.23
C ALA A 20 13.73 -3.84 12.95
N ASP A 21 14.58 -3.77 13.98
CA ASP A 21 16.02 -4.04 13.94
C ASP A 21 16.42 -5.34 13.24
N ASP A 22 15.59 -6.39 13.29
CA ASP A 22 15.93 -7.70 12.75
C ASP A 22 15.97 -7.74 11.22
N TRP A 23 15.39 -6.74 10.53
CA TRP A 23 15.32 -6.77 9.06
C TRP A 23 15.35 -5.40 8.37
N ALA A 24 15.00 -4.30 9.03
CA ALA A 24 14.71 -3.03 8.35
C ALA A 24 15.90 -2.40 7.61
N THR A 25 17.07 -2.29 8.25
CA THR A 25 18.22 -1.58 7.66
C THR A 25 19.33 -2.56 7.28
N ARG A 26 19.69 -2.59 5.98
CA ARG A 26 20.66 -3.54 5.41
C ARG A 26 20.36 -5.01 5.77
N GLY A 27 19.08 -5.40 5.74
CA GLY A 27 18.65 -6.75 6.11
C GLY A 27 18.88 -7.09 7.59
N GLY A 28 18.84 -6.07 8.47
CA GLY A 28 19.01 -6.23 9.92
C GLY A 28 20.45 -6.08 10.44
N LEU A 29 21.40 -5.77 9.55
CA LEU A 29 22.82 -5.58 9.90
C LEU A 29 23.08 -4.26 10.65
N VAL A 30 22.25 -3.25 10.43
CA VAL A 30 22.37 -1.95 11.11
C VAL A 30 21.22 -1.81 12.08
N LYS A 31 21.56 -1.72 13.37
CA LYS A 31 20.60 -1.58 14.48
C LYS A 31 20.36 -0.11 14.79
N ILE A 32 19.21 0.18 15.38
CA ILE A 32 18.83 1.51 15.82
C ILE A 32 19.80 2.04 16.88
N ASP A 33 20.22 3.29 16.73
CA ASP A 33 20.98 4.00 17.76
C ASP A 33 20.01 4.80 18.63
N TRP A 34 19.65 4.23 19.79
CA TRP A 34 18.71 4.86 20.72
C TRP A 34 19.20 6.19 21.31
N SER A 35 20.49 6.52 21.20
CA SER A 35 20.99 7.85 21.61
C SER A 35 20.46 8.99 20.74
N GLN A 36 19.98 8.68 19.53
CA GLN A 36 19.38 9.63 18.59
C GLN A 36 17.87 9.84 18.81
N ALA A 37 17.30 9.24 19.87
CA ALA A 37 15.90 9.42 20.20
C ALA A 37 15.61 10.88 20.62
N PRO A 38 14.37 11.39 20.38
CA PRO A 38 13.21 10.67 19.87
C PRO A 38 13.15 10.56 18.34
N PHE A 39 12.69 9.40 17.85
CA PHE A 39 12.33 9.21 16.45
C PHE A 39 10.89 9.69 16.24
N SER A 40 10.69 10.65 15.34
CA SER A 40 9.38 11.28 15.13
C SER A 40 8.94 11.16 13.67
N ALA A 41 7.69 10.74 13.46
CA ALA A 41 7.02 10.73 12.17
C ALA A 41 5.76 11.59 12.26
N SER A 42 5.61 12.55 11.35
CA SER A 42 4.48 13.48 11.33
C SER A 42 3.57 13.19 10.14
N TYR A 43 2.27 13.09 10.40
CA TYR A 43 1.24 12.81 9.39
C TYR A 43 0.28 13.99 9.29
N ARG A 44 -0.16 14.32 8.08
CA ARG A 44 -1.15 15.37 7.82
C ARG A 44 -2.02 15.01 6.63
N ASN A 45 -3.13 15.72 6.46
CA ASN A 45 -4.05 15.58 5.31
C ASN A 45 -4.60 14.16 5.14
N PHE A 46 -5.09 13.55 6.23
CA PHE A 46 -5.76 12.25 6.14
C PHE A 46 -7.01 12.37 5.27
N ASN A 47 -6.98 11.71 4.11
CA ASN A 47 -8.06 11.67 3.15
C ASN A 47 -8.34 10.21 2.78
N ALA A 48 -9.54 9.75 3.10
CA ALA A 48 -9.99 8.40 2.80
C ALA A 48 -11.27 8.47 1.95
N ASN A 49 -11.10 8.27 0.64
CA ASN A 49 -12.21 7.96 -0.26
C ASN A 49 -12.31 6.43 -0.34
N ALA A 50 -13.30 5.85 0.32
CA ALA A 50 -13.46 4.41 0.43
C ALA A 50 -14.94 4.03 0.40
N CYS A 51 -15.22 2.84 -0.10
CA CYS A 51 -16.52 2.22 0.12
C CYS A 51 -16.51 1.49 1.47
N ILE A 52 -17.39 1.92 2.38
CA ILE A 52 -17.51 1.34 3.72
C ILE A 52 -18.61 0.26 3.66
N PRO A 53 -18.27 -1.03 3.85
CA PRO A 53 -19.26 -2.10 3.80
C PRO A 53 -20.16 -2.07 5.04
N SER A 54 -21.47 -2.14 4.86
CA SER A 54 -22.46 -2.30 5.94
C SER A 54 -22.66 -3.77 6.36
N SER A 55 -22.15 -4.71 5.57
CA SER A 55 -22.20 -6.17 5.74
C SER A 55 -21.06 -6.78 4.90
N PRO A 56 -20.66 -8.07 5.01
CA PRO A 56 -19.64 -8.71 4.15
C PRO A 56 -19.99 -8.81 2.65
N SER A 57 -20.90 -7.96 2.17
CA SER A 57 -21.23 -7.79 0.77
C SER A 57 -20.26 -6.83 0.10
N SER A 58 -19.83 -7.20 -1.11
CA SER A 58 -19.03 -6.36 -2.00
C SER A 58 -19.61 -4.95 -2.11
N CYS A 59 -18.73 -3.96 -2.03
CA CYS A 59 -19.01 -2.57 -2.33
C CYS A 59 -19.76 -2.41 -3.66
N ASN A 60 -21.05 -2.11 -3.59
CA ASN A 60 -21.88 -1.87 -4.75
C ASN A 60 -21.80 -0.39 -5.14
N SER A 61 -21.47 -0.10 -6.40
CA SER A 61 -21.39 1.26 -6.94
C SER A 61 -22.73 2.04 -6.96
N ASN A 62 -23.84 1.42 -6.54
CA ASN A 62 -25.21 1.91 -6.71
C ASN A 62 -25.96 2.22 -5.39
N THR A 63 -25.27 2.56 -4.30
CA THR A 63 -25.95 3.11 -3.12
C THR A 63 -26.08 4.63 -3.25
N THR A 64 -27.31 5.12 -3.10
CA THR A 64 -27.81 6.49 -3.38
C THR A 64 -27.20 7.63 -2.55
N THR A 65 -26.19 7.34 -1.71
CA THR A 65 -25.53 8.31 -0.82
C THR A 65 -24.00 8.32 -0.94
N SER A 66 -23.42 7.50 -1.81
CA SER A 66 -21.97 7.44 -2.02
C SER A 66 -21.62 8.06 -3.37
N THR A 67 -20.72 9.04 -3.35
CA THR A 67 -19.93 9.53 -4.50
C THR A 67 -19.64 8.37 -5.44
N SER A 68 -19.86 8.55 -6.75
CA SER A 68 -19.62 7.51 -7.76
C SER A 68 -18.23 6.90 -7.54
N ASN A 69 -18.18 5.64 -7.09
CA ASN A 69 -16.94 4.90 -6.87
C ASN A 69 -16.29 4.48 -8.20
N SER A 70 -16.42 5.29 -9.25
CA SER A 70 -15.91 5.04 -10.60
C SER A 70 -14.41 4.79 -10.59
N TRP A 71 -13.70 5.48 -9.69
CA TRP A 71 -12.27 5.33 -9.47
C TRP A 71 -11.85 3.90 -9.07
N LEU A 72 -12.75 3.07 -8.50
CA LEU A 72 -12.45 1.67 -8.17
C LEU A 72 -12.24 0.79 -9.42
N ASN A 73 -12.70 1.24 -10.59
CA ASN A 73 -12.55 0.52 -11.86
C ASN A 73 -11.54 1.21 -12.79
N GLU A 74 -10.72 2.13 -12.29
CA GLU A 74 -9.68 2.77 -13.08
C GLU A 74 -8.54 1.81 -13.41
N GLU A 75 -8.01 1.96 -14.63
CA GLU A 75 -6.81 1.26 -15.08
C GLU A 75 -5.72 2.29 -15.43
N LEU A 76 -4.46 1.87 -15.35
CA LEU A 76 -3.33 2.73 -15.73
C LEU A 76 -3.34 2.98 -17.23
N ASP A 77 -3.34 4.25 -17.63
CA ASP A 77 -3.11 4.66 -19.01
C ASP A 77 -1.65 4.40 -19.45
N ASN A 78 -1.38 4.53 -20.76
CA ASN A 78 -0.05 4.23 -21.31
C ASN A 78 1.05 5.08 -20.67
N THR A 79 0.80 6.36 -20.43
CA THR A 79 1.77 7.27 -19.80
C THR A 79 2.08 6.86 -18.35
N SER A 80 1.09 6.45 -17.57
CA SER A 80 1.29 5.97 -16.20
C SER A 80 2.04 4.64 -16.17
N GLN A 81 1.79 3.76 -17.13
CA GLN A 81 2.54 2.51 -17.29
C GLN A 81 4.01 2.77 -17.64
N GLU A 82 4.31 3.72 -18.52
CA GLU A 82 5.69 4.12 -18.84
C GLU A 82 6.42 4.69 -17.63
N ARG A 83 5.75 5.52 -16.83
CA ARG A 83 6.29 6.03 -15.56
C ARG A 83 6.59 4.90 -14.57
N LEU A 84 5.67 3.94 -14.42
CA LEU A 84 5.88 2.77 -13.56
C LEU A 84 7.11 1.97 -14.01
N LYS A 85 7.26 1.71 -15.32
CA LYS A 85 8.43 1.02 -15.89
C LYS A 85 9.72 1.79 -15.63
N TRP A 86 9.70 3.11 -15.76
CA TRP A 86 10.86 3.94 -15.48
C TRP A 86 11.26 3.90 -13.99
N VAL A 87 10.30 3.97 -13.06
CA VAL A 87 10.58 3.83 -11.62
C VAL A 87 11.14 2.45 -11.31
N GLN A 88 10.53 1.39 -11.86
CA GLN A 88 11.02 0.02 -11.71
C GLN A 88 12.45 -0.14 -12.25
N LYS A 89 12.79 0.48 -13.38
CA LYS A 89 14.12 0.39 -13.98
C LYS A 89 15.19 1.14 -13.19
N ASN A 90 14.86 2.30 -12.61
CA ASN A 90 15.86 3.22 -12.07
C ASN A 90 15.95 3.23 -10.53
N TYR A 91 14.90 2.83 -9.81
CA TYR A 91 14.83 2.97 -8.34
C TYR A 91 14.46 1.68 -7.60
N MET A 92 14.02 0.62 -8.28
CA MET A 92 13.67 -0.63 -7.62
C MET A 92 14.95 -1.42 -7.26
N ILE A 93 15.13 -1.67 -5.97
CA ILE A 93 16.31 -2.39 -5.44
C ILE A 93 16.02 -3.86 -5.11
N TYR A 94 14.74 -4.27 -5.07
CA TYR A 94 14.31 -5.64 -4.78
C TYR A 94 12.98 -5.95 -5.47
N ASN A 95 12.82 -7.18 -5.98
CA ASN A 95 11.61 -7.68 -6.61
C ASN A 95 11.46 -9.19 -6.40
N TYR A 96 10.41 -9.60 -5.69
CA TYR A 96 10.14 -11.00 -5.38
C TYR A 96 9.87 -11.85 -6.63
N CYS A 97 9.35 -11.29 -7.73
CA CYS A 97 9.07 -12.03 -8.97
C CYS A 97 10.34 -12.52 -9.67
N THR A 98 11.47 -11.84 -9.46
CA THR A 98 12.77 -12.15 -10.09
C THR A 98 13.78 -12.71 -9.09
N ASP A 99 13.37 -12.87 -7.83
CA ASP A 99 14.17 -13.51 -6.80
C ASP A 99 14.11 -15.02 -7.00
N SER A 100 15.21 -15.61 -7.47
CA SER A 100 15.30 -17.04 -7.80
C SER A 100 15.77 -17.91 -6.64
N LYS A 101 15.82 -17.35 -5.42
CA LYS A 101 16.20 -18.08 -4.22
C LYS A 101 15.14 -19.08 -3.77
#